data_AF-A0A2H3DHZ8-F1
#
_entry.id   AF-A0A2H3DHZ8-F1
#
_cell.length_a   1.000
_cell.length_b   1.000
_cell.length_c   1.000
_cell.angle_alpha   90.00
_cell.angle_beta   90.00
_cell.angle_gamma   90.00
#
_symmetry.space_group_name_H-M   'P 1'
#
loop_
_entity.id
_entity.type
_entity.pdbx_description
1 polymer ?
#
loop_
_entity_poly.entity_id
_entity_poly.type
_entity_poly.pdbx_seq_one_letter_code
_entity_poly.pdbx_strand_id
1 'polypeptide(L)'
;MQLVSTTEGYFTRDWSLGLGWNNMRYIIDSSLLQAKLLRRTLIIPSFVYARSCEYDVHVCSDYAPMVNKGDVLGSNEWHDLPIDQQMAWVLPIDLMINITHLRQSHQVITVSDYLRLHGHDSDSEAPDGQWQRVSYHLTENVLTGKIPELYIIENEWYDPPGTVRVDEMISRTDEEAYVSDVEEGGIYRTLKDALSGDQVLMDWNKAQELLGISSDEDLERVIVDNGWEVVHTFKPLLGMEYSKAVVDPIRQITPRKALHGFKDDFEARKEEVVLLAGEVHYGRKPGSMRFTTRAALDEFVGLVLDGVRRIDAVSALADIMVERMYKLTKGRLWMGAHMRRGDFVRYNWVMEKTPEEHMTRVKGHLKKGREFISAVRRGKETLRTCNVPALQNRPDVDILKKKAPLAGDRFYVATDERNTTILEGFHKEGAVFMDDLLTIGDRRGELSWALMLTDFRGLVEQIVLSRAVFFYGHAMSSIAGGVMNLRALRGMDPRTADVD
;
A
#
# COMPACT_ATOMS: atom_id res chain seq x y z
N MET A 1 26.50 7.98 -5.59
CA MET A 1 27.15 8.35 -6.86
C MET A 1 27.07 7.24 -7.89
N GLN A 2 27.51 6.01 -7.58
CA GLN A 2 27.29 4.83 -8.45
C GLN A 2 25.80 4.56 -8.76
N LEU A 3 24.89 4.93 -7.84
CA LEU A 3 23.44 4.75 -7.96
C LEU A 3 22.79 5.55 -9.13
N VAL A 4 23.29 6.76 -9.43
CA VAL A 4 22.68 7.64 -10.43
C VAL A 4 23.34 7.47 -11.81
N SER A 5 24.61 7.11 -11.86
CA SER A 5 25.36 6.98 -13.12
C SER A 5 24.93 5.81 -14.02
N THR A 6 24.06 4.92 -13.53
CA THR A 6 23.61 3.71 -14.25
C THR A 6 22.18 3.83 -14.81
N THR A 7 21.55 5.00 -14.71
CA THR A 7 20.15 5.24 -15.11
C THR A 7 20.06 6.29 -16.22
N GLU A 8 18.90 6.38 -16.89
CA GLU A 8 18.63 7.36 -17.96
C GLU A 8 18.08 8.70 -17.41
N GLY A 9 18.57 9.14 -16.25
CA GLY A 9 18.10 10.33 -15.53
C GLY A 9 17.15 10.00 -14.39
N TYR A 10 16.25 10.92 -14.08
CA TYR A 10 15.36 10.86 -12.92
C TYR A 10 13.90 10.67 -13.32
N PHE A 11 13.16 10.00 -12.44
CA PHE A 11 11.70 9.95 -12.44
C PHE A 11 11.19 10.47 -11.11
N THR A 12 10.16 11.31 -11.15
CA THR A 12 9.50 11.87 -9.97
C THR A 12 8.02 12.06 -10.27
N ARG A 13 7.25 12.46 -9.26
CA ARG A 13 5.84 12.76 -9.38
C ARG A 13 5.43 13.86 -8.43
N ASP A 14 4.23 14.39 -8.62
CA ASP A 14 3.58 15.17 -7.58
C ASP A 14 3.15 14.21 -6.45
N TRP A 15 3.62 14.49 -5.23
CA TRP A 15 3.46 13.62 -4.07
C TRP A 15 2.28 14.06 -3.21
N SER A 16 1.38 13.13 -2.89
CA SER A 16 0.16 13.41 -2.14
C SER A 16 0.40 13.47 -0.63
N LEU A 17 1.26 14.39 -0.16
CA LEU A 17 1.72 14.47 1.23
C LEU A 17 0.60 14.65 2.27
N GLY A 18 -0.59 15.11 1.84
CA GLY A 18 -1.77 15.18 2.71
C GLY A 18 -2.41 13.83 3.06
N LEU A 19 -2.03 12.75 2.36
CA LEU A 19 -2.53 11.41 2.64
C LEU A 19 -1.76 10.75 3.80
N GLY A 20 -2.42 9.82 4.48
CA GLY A 20 -1.77 9.03 5.53
C GLY A 20 -0.66 8.13 5.02
N TRP A 21 0.21 7.70 5.93
CA TRP A 21 1.44 6.97 5.61
C TRP A 21 1.24 5.80 4.65
N ASN A 22 0.25 4.94 4.86
CA ASN A 22 0.09 3.77 3.99
C ASN A 22 -0.27 4.14 2.55
N ASN A 23 -1.03 5.21 2.34
CA ASN A 23 -1.28 5.69 0.98
C ASN A 23 0.02 6.21 0.35
N MET A 24 0.81 6.98 1.11
CA MET A 24 2.14 7.42 0.66
C MET A 24 3.05 6.24 0.34
N ARG A 25 3.05 5.18 1.16
CA ARG A 25 3.79 3.95 0.87
C ARG A 25 3.34 3.32 -0.45
N TYR A 26 2.04 3.21 -0.71
CA TYR A 26 1.54 2.64 -1.97
C TYR A 26 1.88 3.49 -3.20
N ILE A 27 1.90 4.81 -3.03
CA ILE A 27 2.39 5.75 -4.05
C ILE A 27 3.88 5.51 -4.32
N ILE A 28 4.70 5.34 -3.28
CA ILE A 28 6.13 5.02 -3.40
C ILE A 28 6.33 3.66 -4.07
N ASP A 29 5.60 2.62 -3.65
CA ASP A 29 5.67 1.27 -4.24
C ASP A 29 5.41 1.33 -5.75
N SER A 30 4.37 2.05 -6.17
CA SER A 30 4.00 2.23 -7.58
C SER A 30 5.05 3.05 -8.34
N SER A 31 5.62 4.07 -7.70
CA SER A 31 6.65 4.93 -8.31
C SER A 31 7.98 4.20 -8.49
N LEU A 32 8.31 3.24 -7.60
CA LEU A 32 9.48 2.38 -7.76
C LEU A 32 9.34 1.45 -8.98
N LEU A 33 8.14 0.90 -9.22
CA LEU A 33 7.83 0.14 -10.44
C LEU A 33 7.98 1.03 -11.67
N GLN A 34 7.35 2.20 -11.68
CA GLN A 34 7.40 3.15 -12.80
C GLN A 34 8.84 3.59 -13.11
N ALA A 35 9.61 4.00 -12.11
CA ALA A 35 11.02 4.38 -12.29
C ALA A 35 11.85 3.25 -12.89
N LYS A 36 11.60 2.01 -12.43
CA LYS A 36 12.25 0.82 -12.97
C LYS A 36 11.92 0.60 -14.44
N LEU A 37 10.64 0.68 -14.82
CA LEU A 37 10.19 0.53 -16.21
C LEU A 37 10.84 1.57 -17.13
N LEU A 38 11.05 2.79 -16.63
CA LEU A 38 11.71 3.87 -17.37
C LEU A 38 13.24 3.85 -17.27
N ARG A 39 13.83 2.89 -16.54
CA ARG A 39 15.27 2.80 -16.24
C ARG A 39 15.85 4.10 -15.64
N ARG A 40 15.09 4.75 -14.76
CA ARG A 40 15.41 6.04 -14.13
C ARG A 40 15.60 5.92 -12.63
N THR A 41 16.36 6.85 -12.05
CA THR A 41 16.47 7.00 -10.59
C THR A 41 15.19 7.65 -10.07
N LEU A 42 14.49 7.01 -9.14
CA LEU A 42 13.33 7.58 -8.49
C LEU A 42 13.75 8.67 -7.50
N ILE A 43 13.09 9.83 -7.56
CA ILE A 43 13.19 10.87 -6.54
C ILE A 43 11.95 10.76 -5.64
N ILE A 44 12.13 10.43 -4.36
CA ILE A 44 11.04 10.38 -3.36
C ILE A 44 11.06 11.63 -2.46
N PRO A 45 9.97 11.98 -1.76
CA PRO A 45 9.96 13.09 -0.80
C PRO A 45 11.00 12.87 0.28
N SER A 46 11.56 13.96 0.83
CA SER A 46 12.45 13.87 2.00
C SER A 46 11.68 13.76 3.31
N PHE A 47 10.39 14.07 3.29
CA PHE A 47 9.53 13.98 4.46
C PHE A 47 8.10 13.59 4.09
N VAL A 48 7.32 13.22 5.11
CA VAL A 48 5.87 13.05 5.06
C VAL A 48 5.25 13.74 6.27
N TYR A 49 3.93 13.89 6.26
CA TYR A 49 3.21 14.44 7.40
C TYR A 49 2.59 13.34 8.27
N ALA A 50 2.88 13.35 9.57
CA ALA A 50 2.04 12.69 10.56
C ALA A 50 0.79 13.54 10.81
N ARG A 51 -0.39 12.94 10.71
CA ARG A 51 -1.66 13.68 10.70
C ARG A 51 -2.27 13.89 12.08
N SER A 52 -1.74 13.23 13.11
CA SER A 52 -2.23 13.35 14.49
C SER A 52 -1.12 13.03 15.50
N CYS A 53 -1.30 13.54 16.72
CA CYS A 53 -0.45 13.33 17.88
C CYS A 53 -1.23 12.61 18.99
N GLU A 54 -0.56 11.83 19.83
CA GLU A 54 -1.13 11.12 20.98
C GLU A 54 -1.22 11.99 22.25
N TYR A 55 -0.59 13.16 22.20
CA TYR A 55 -0.56 14.14 23.28
C TYR A 55 -1.16 15.45 22.77
N ASP A 56 -1.24 16.44 23.67
CA ASP A 56 -1.55 17.80 23.27
C ASP A 56 -0.62 18.28 22.15
N VAL A 57 -1.16 19.06 21.21
CA VAL A 57 -0.42 19.49 20.01
C VAL A 57 0.89 20.18 20.33
N HIS A 58 0.94 20.93 21.43
CA HIS A 58 2.14 21.64 21.85
C HIS A 58 3.27 20.68 22.23
N VAL A 59 2.93 19.52 22.83
CA VAL A 59 3.92 18.50 23.20
C VAL A 59 4.60 17.92 21.97
N CYS A 60 3.85 17.58 20.92
CA CYS A 60 4.47 17.07 19.69
C CYS A 60 5.26 18.15 18.94
N SER A 61 4.84 19.43 19.02
CA SER A 61 5.56 20.54 18.37
C SER A 61 6.94 20.82 18.97
N ASP A 62 7.19 20.38 20.22
CA ASP A 62 8.52 20.50 20.84
C ASP A 62 9.56 19.53 20.21
N TYR A 63 9.10 18.49 19.48
CA TYR A 63 9.97 17.43 18.94
C TYR A 63 9.95 17.31 17.43
N ALA A 64 8.89 17.78 16.77
CA ALA A 64 8.75 17.74 15.32
C ALA A 64 8.17 19.05 14.79
N PRO A 65 8.65 19.58 13.65
CA PRO A 65 8.09 20.78 13.06
C PRO A 65 6.59 20.61 12.81
N MET A 66 5.79 21.50 13.39
CA MET A 66 4.34 21.48 13.30
C MET A 66 3.88 22.46 12.21
N VAL A 67 2.94 22.02 11.37
CA VAL A 67 2.39 22.81 10.27
C VAL A 67 0.86 22.73 10.28
N ASN A 68 0.19 23.76 9.75
CA ASN A 68 -1.23 23.66 9.44
C ASN A 68 -1.40 22.94 8.09
N LYS A 69 -2.15 21.84 8.07
CA LYS A 69 -2.38 21.03 6.86
C LYS A 69 -3.03 21.83 5.74
N GLY A 70 -4.01 22.67 6.07
CA GLY A 70 -4.71 23.47 5.09
C GLY A 70 -3.78 24.47 4.41
N ASP A 71 -2.95 25.14 5.20
CA ASP A 71 -2.00 26.13 4.69
C ASP A 71 -0.93 25.48 3.80
N VAL A 72 -0.33 24.38 4.23
CA VAL A 72 0.75 23.73 3.46
C VAL A 72 0.25 22.96 2.24
N LEU A 73 -0.99 22.46 2.25
CA LEU A 73 -1.57 21.71 1.12
C LEU A 73 -2.44 22.59 0.21
N GLY A 74 -2.63 23.87 0.55
CA GLY A 74 -3.55 24.76 -0.16
C GLY A 74 -5.01 24.29 -0.15
N SER A 75 -5.45 23.68 0.96
CA SER A 75 -6.78 23.07 1.08
C SER A 75 -7.60 23.66 2.23
N ASN A 76 -8.89 23.86 1.99
CA ASN A 76 -9.83 24.31 3.03
C ASN A 76 -10.50 23.16 3.79
N GLU A 77 -10.15 21.90 3.51
CA GLU A 77 -10.82 20.71 4.08
C GLU A 77 -10.89 20.72 5.62
N TRP A 78 -9.85 21.22 6.28
CA TRP A 78 -9.72 21.19 7.74
C TRP A 78 -9.98 22.54 8.41
N HIS A 79 -10.30 23.60 7.65
CA HIS A 79 -10.34 24.97 8.16
C HIS A 79 -11.31 25.16 9.34
N ASP A 80 -12.45 24.48 9.30
CA ASP A 80 -13.52 24.59 10.31
C ASP A 80 -13.36 23.61 11.49
N LEU A 81 -12.26 22.84 11.53
CA LEU A 81 -12.02 21.88 12.60
C LEU A 81 -11.29 22.51 13.79
N PRO A 82 -11.36 21.90 14.98
CA PRO A 82 -10.46 22.23 16.08
C PRO A 82 -8.99 22.23 15.66
N ILE A 83 -8.18 23.13 16.25
CA ILE A 83 -6.77 23.35 15.85
C ILE A 83 -5.96 22.05 15.83
N ASP A 84 -6.19 21.17 16.79
CA ASP A 84 -5.55 19.85 16.91
C ASP A 84 -5.80 18.94 15.71
N GLN A 85 -6.94 19.12 15.03
CA GLN A 85 -7.29 18.41 13.81
C GLN A 85 -6.86 19.14 12.54
N GLN A 86 -6.36 20.38 12.63
CA GLN A 86 -5.77 21.11 11.51
C GLN A 86 -4.27 20.88 11.41
N MET A 87 -3.60 20.57 12.52
CA MET A 87 -2.14 20.43 12.53
C MET A 87 -1.66 19.09 11.98
N ALA A 88 -0.43 19.09 11.50
CA ALA A 88 0.37 17.92 11.17
C ALA A 88 1.84 18.16 11.56
N TRP A 89 2.62 17.07 11.60
CA TRP A 89 4.04 17.13 11.96
C TRP A 89 4.92 16.56 10.85
N VAL A 90 5.99 17.28 10.52
CA VAL A 90 6.97 16.87 9.51
C VAL A 90 7.77 15.69 10.05
N LEU A 91 7.72 14.57 9.34
CA LEU A 91 8.49 13.37 9.61
C LEU A 91 9.49 13.13 8.48
N PRO A 92 10.80 13.09 8.79
CA PRO A 92 11.81 12.60 7.85
C PRO A 92 11.43 11.22 7.29
N ILE A 93 11.54 11.06 5.97
CA ILE A 93 11.12 9.83 5.28
C ILE A 93 11.91 8.59 5.72
N ASP A 94 13.15 8.79 6.16
CA ASP A 94 14.07 7.75 6.63
C ASP A 94 13.68 7.17 7.99
N LEU A 95 12.78 7.82 8.73
CA LEU A 95 12.11 7.23 9.89
C LEU A 95 11.01 6.23 9.48
N MET A 96 10.43 6.42 8.31
CA MET A 96 9.29 5.65 7.83
C MET A 96 9.73 4.45 6.98
N ILE A 97 10.79 4.62 6.18
CA ILE A 97 11.39 3.59 5.31
C ILE A 97 12.88 3.50 5.59
N ASN A 98 13.40 2.27 5.61
CA ASN A 98 14.84 2.02 5.59
C ASN A 98 15.41 2.35 4.19
N ILE A 99 15.79 3.62 3.97
CA ILE A 99 16.35 4.09 2.69
C ILE A 99 17.63 3.34 2.33
N THR A 100 18.46 2.97 3.31
CA THR A 100 19.69 2.22 3.07
C THR A 100 19.38 0.85 2.46
N HIS A 101 18.39 0.13 3.00
CA HIS A 101 17.90 -1.13 2.42
C HIS A 101 17.30 -0.90 1.03
N LEU A 102 16.45 0.12 0.87
CA LEU A 102 15.82 0.42 -0.42
C LEU A 102 16.84 0.66 -1.53
N ARG A 103 17.95 1.35 -1.22
CA ARG A 103 19.06 1.64 -2.15
C ARG A 103 19.90 0.42 -2.54
N GLN A 104 19.72 -0.73 -1.89
CA GLN A 104 20.41 -1.95 -2.28
C GLN A 104 19.83 -2.57 -3.55
N SER A 105 18.53 -2.37 -3.81
CA SER A 105 17.81 -2.95 -4.95
C SER A 105 17.18 -1.92 -5.88
N HIS A 106 17.06 -0.66 -5.46
CA HIS A 106 16.45 0.41 -6.25
C HIS A 106 17.31 1.66 -6.32
N GLN A 107 17.31 2.30 -7.48
CA GLN A 107 17.97 3.60 -7.66
C GLN A 107 17.06 4.70 -7.14
N VAL A 108 17.29 5.14 -5.90
CA VAL A 108 16.44 6.10 -5.20
C VAL A 108 17.24 7.19 -4.52
N ILE A 109 16.83 8.44 -4.72
CA ILE A 109 17.29 9.61 -3.97
C ILE A 109 16.10 10.38 -3.39
N THR A 110 16.32 11.25 -2.41
CA THR A 110 15.25 12.15 -1.93
C THR A 110 15.21 13.44 -2.75
N VAL A 111 14.13 14.23 -2.61
CA VAL A 111 14.08 15.58 -3.18
C VAL A 111 15.21 16.44 -2.61
N SER A 112 15.52 16.35 -1.32
CA SER A 112 16.67 17.04 -0.70
C SER A 112 18.02 16.61 -1.31
N ASP A 113 18.20 15.32 -1.63
CA ASP A 113 19.38 14.87 -2.37
C ASP A 113 19.46 15.52 -3.76
N TYR A 114 18.34 15.56 -4.49
CA TYR A 114 18.25 16.21 -5.80
C TYR A 114 18.54 17.72 -5.71
N LEU A 115 17.92 18.44 -4.77
CA LEU A 115 18.14 19.86 -4.57
C LEU A 115 19.62 20.19 -4.32
N ARG A 116 20.28 19.41 -3.46
CA ARG A 116 21.72 19.55 -3.21
C ARG A 116 22.57 19.26 -4.45
N LEU A 117 22.19 18.28 -5.27
CA LEU A 117 22.86 18.01 -6.56
C LEU A 117 22.72 19.15 -7.55
N HIS A 118 21.71 20.01 -7.40
CA HIS A 118 21.47 21.19 -8.22
C HIS A 118 21.74 22.50 -7.46
N GLY A 119 22.57 22.48 -6.40
CA GLY A 119 22.99 23.70 -5.69
C GLY A 119 21.88 24.47 -4.97
N HIS A 120 20.71 23.86 -4.79
CA HIS A 120 19.60 24.41 -4.02
C HIS A 120 19.71 24.01 -2.53
N ASP A 121 19.13 24.82 -1.66
CA ASP A 121 18.95 24.45 -0.25
C ASP A 121 17.94 23.30 -0.14
N SER A 122 18.20 22.34 0.75
CA SER A 122 17.26 21.25 1.04
C SER A 122 15.92 21.76 1.55
N ASP A 123 15.90 22.91 2.21
CA ASP A 123 14.67 23.53 2.73
C ASP A 123 13.80 24.16 1.62
N SER A 124 14.26 24.10 0.36
CA SER A 124 13.47 24.50 -0.81
C SER A 124 12.50 23.41 -1.29
N GLU A 125 12.46 22.24 -0.63
CA GLU A 125 11.47 21.21 -0.91
C GLU A 125 10.04 21.75 -0.69
N ALA A 126 9.18 21.58 -1.68
CA ALA A 126 7.84 22.15 -1.65
C ALA A 126 6.99 21.46 -0.57
N PRO A 127 6.39 22.21 0.37
CA PRO A 127 5.69 21.65 1.51
C PRO A 127 4.38 20.94 1.13
N ASP A 128 3.84 21.21 -0.06
CA ASP A 128 2.64 20.56 -0.62
C ASP A 128 2.94 19.24 -1.36
N GLY A 129 4.22 18.90 -1.53
CA GLY A 129 4.68 17.72 -2.28
C GLY A 129 4.69 17.88 -3.80
N GLN A 130 4.39 19.07 -4.33
CA GLN A 130 4.42 19.33 -5.76
C GLN A 130 5.86 19.45 -6.26
N TRP A 131 6.13 18.88 -7.43
CA TRP A 131 7.42 19.10 -8.08
C TRP A 131 7.48 20.53 -8.65
N GLN A 132 8.49 21.30 -8.25
CA GLN A 132 8.63 22.68 -8.70
C GLN A 132 9.20 22.72 -10.12
N ARG A 133 8.28 22.83 -11.09
CA ARG A 133 8.55 22.77 -12.53
C ARG A 133 9.54 23.81 -13.06
N VAL A 134 9.70 24.94 -12.34
CA VAL A 134 10.66 26.00 -12.70
C VAL A 134 11.84 26.02 -11.75
N SER A 135 11.62 26.23 -10.45
CA SER A 135 12.71 26.53 -9.51
C SER A 135 13.71 25.38 -9.34
N TYR A 136 13.30 24.12 -9.49
CA TYR A 136 14.21 22.96 -9.41
C TYR A 136 15.02 22.70 -10.68
N HIS A 137 14.81 23.53 -11.71
CA HIS A 137 15.41 23.41 -13.03
C HIS A 137 16.20 24.65 -13.45
N LEU A 138 16.52 25.55 -12.51
CA LEU A 138 17.26 26.79 -12.80
C LEU A 138 18.78 26.63 -12.70
N THR A 139 19.25 25.59 -12.01
CA THR A 139 20.67 25.46 -11.66
C THR A 139 21.26 24.19 -12.24
N GLU A 140 22.51 24.30 -12.71
CA GLU A 140 23.28 23.17 -13.21
C GLU A 140 23.49 22.12 -12.11
N ASN A 141 23.44 20.86 -12.51
CA ASN A 141 23.86 19.76 -11.66
C ASN A 141 25.36 19.92 -11.34
N VAL A 142 25.72 19.92 -10.05
CA VAL A 142 27.09 20.16 -9.58
C VAL A 142 28.10 19.10 -10.05
N LEU A 143 27.64 17.94 -10.52
CA LEU A 143 28.48 16.86 -11.01
C LEU A 143 28.60 16.85 -12.54
N THR A 144 27.53 17.22 -13.26
CA THR A 144 27.49 17.11 -14.73
C THR A 144 27.62 18.46 -15.44
N GLY A 145 27.41 19.58 -14.74
CA GLY A 145 27.39 20.93 -15.32
C GLY A 145 26.21 21.16 -16.29
N LYS A 146 25.16 20.35 -16.20
CA LYS A 146 23.97 20.46 -17.07
C LYS A 146 22.77 20.98 -16.30
N ILE A 147 22.01 21.85 -16.94
CA ILE A 147 20.69 22.28 -16.46
C ILE A 147 19.70 21.15 -16.78
N PRO A 148 18.91 20.66 -15.81
CA PRO A 148 18.02 19.53 -16.02
C PRO A 148 16.81 19.91 -16.87
N GLU A 149 16.64 19.21 -17.99
CA GLU A 149 15.42 19.28 -18.80
C GLU A 149 14.27 18.52 -18.12
N LEU A 150 13.04 19.00 -18.32
CA LEU A 150 11.82 18.44 -17.73
C LEU A 150 10.85 17.97 -18.80
N TYR A 151 10.43 16.71 -18.72
CA TYR A 151 9.27 16.19 -19.42
C TYR A 151 8.14 15.93 -18.43
N ILE A 152 6.92 16.35 -18.77
CA ILE A 152 5.73 16.18 -17.92
C ILE A 152 4.81 15.16 -18.57
N ILE A 153 4.52 14.08 -17.84
CA ILE A 153 3.41 13.18 -18.10
C ILE A 153 2.18 13.79 -17.43
N GLU A 154 1.29 14.39 -18.22
CA GLU A 154 0.07 15.00 -17.68
C GLU A 154 -0.85 13.93 -17.08
N ASN A 155 -1.57 14.30 -16.02
CA ASN A 155 -2.41 13.37 -15.27
C ASN A 155 -3.44 12.67 -16.16
N GLU A 156 -4.06 13.44 -17.06
CA GLU A 156 -5.06 12.98 -18.03
C GLU A 156 -4.51 12.01 -19.09
N TRP A 157 -3.17 11.96 -19.30
CA TRP A 157 -2.54 11.03 -20.23
C TRP A 157 -2.23 9.68 -19.60
N TYR A 158 -2.29 9.59 -18.26
CA TYR A 158 -1.89 8.38 -17.55
C TYR A 158 -2.85 7.21 -17.85
N ASP A 159 -4.15 7.45 -17.82
CA ASP A 159 -5.20 6.49 -18.14
C ASP A 159 -6.43 7.15 -18.79
N PRO A 160 -6.31 7.60 -20.06
CA PRO A 160 -7.42 8.18 -20.80
C PRO A 160 -8.66 7.26 -20.82
N PRO A 161 -9.88 7.81 -20.93
CA PRO A 161 -11.10 7.00 -21.03
C PRO A 161 -11.01 5.92 -22.12
N GLY A 162 -11.44 4.71 -21.79
CA GLY A 162 -11.40 3.56 -22.71
C GLY A 162 -10.03 2.88 -22.84
N THR A 163 -9.05 3.27 -22.02
CA THR A 163 -7.72 2.65 -22.00
C THR A 163 -7.47 1.82 -20.74
N VAL A 164 -6.50 0.92 -20.82
CA VAL A 164 -5.98 0.11 -19.73
C VAL A 164 -4.47 0.29 -19.68
N ARG A 165 -4.02 1.01 -18.65
CA ARG A 165 -2.60 1.16 -18.36
C ARG A 165 -1.98 -0.16 -17.89
N VAL A 166 -0.96 -0.61 -18.61
CA VAL A 166 -0.13 -1.78 -18.26
C VAL A 166 1.34 -1.41 -18.12
N ASP A 167 2.15 -2.32 -17.62
CA ASP A 167 3.60 -2.19 -17.45
C ASP A 167 4.33 -1.96 -18.79
N GLU A 168 4.20 -2.91 -19.70
CA GLU A 168 4.72 -2.85 -21.07
C GLU A 168 3.77 -3.54 -22.04
N MET A 169 3.82 -3.19 -23.32
CA MET A 169 3.02 -3.85 -24.35
C MET A 169 3.50 -5.29 -24.54
N ILE A 170 2.56 -6.20 -24.75
CA ILE A 170 2.87 -7.60 -25.07
C ILE A 170 3.57 -7.61 -26.43
N SER A 171 4.87 -7.94 -26.43
CA SER A 171 5.64 -8.13 -27.65
C SER A 171 5.11 -9.37 -28.37
N ARG A 172 4.43 -9.15 -29.48
CA ARG A 172 4.00 -10.20 -30.40
C ARG A 172 4.92 -10.20 -31.62
N THR A 173 5.16 -11.37 -32.18
CA THR A 173 5.93 -11.48 -33.44
C THR A 173 5.20 -10.73 -34.57
N ASP A 174 5.91 -10.30 -35.63
CA ASP A 174 5.31 -9.53 -36.74
C ASP A 174 4.12 -10.27 -37.40
N GLU A 175 4.09 -11.61 -37.37
CA GLU A 175 2.96 -12.43 -37.87
C GLU A 175 1.72 -12.37 -36.95
N GLU A 176 1.91 -12.21 -35.65
CA GLU A 176 0.85 -12.06 -34.64
C GLU A 176 0.39 -10.61 -34.48
N ALA A 177 1.28 -9.65 -34.73
CA ALA A 177 0.98 -8.22 -34.82
C ALA A 177 0.12 -7.89 -36.05
N TYR A 178 0.25 -8.66 -37.15
CA TYR A 178 -0.63 -8.57 -38.32
C TYR A 178 -2.09 -8.95 -38.03
N VAL A 179 -2.35 -9.59 -36.89
CA VAL A 179 -3.70 -9.83 -36.36
C VAL A 179 -4.15 -8.65 -35.46
N SER A 180 -3.56 -7.46 -35.58
CA SER A 180 -4.12 -6.22 -35.01
C SER A 180 -5.49 -5.88 -35.59
N ASP A 181 -5.76 -6.39 -36.80
CA ASP A 181 -7.06 -6.38 -37.47
C ASP A 181 -7.68 -7.79 -37.42
N VAL A 182 -7.77 -8.44 -36.24
CA VAL A 182 -8.76 -9.54 -36.12
C VAL A 182 -10.09 -8.90 -36.50
N GLU A 183 -10.72 -9.34 -37.59
CA GLU A 183 -12.11 -8.98 -37.85
C GLU A 183 -12.89 -9.26 -36.56
N GLU A 184 -13.59 -8.27 -36.00
CA GLU A 184 -14.30 -8.39 -34.73
C GLU A 184 -15.26 -9.58 -34.80
N GLY A 185 -14.79 -10.76 -34.39
CA GLY A 185 -15.45 -12.04 -34.59
C GLY A 185 -16.58 -12.24 -33.57
N GLY A 186 -17.25 -13.39 -33.65
CA GLY A 186 -18.36 -13.71 -32.74
C GLY A 186 -17.95 -13.60 -31.26
N ILE A 187 -16.81 -14.19 -30.89
CA ILE A 187 -16.31 -14.19 -29.50
C ILE A 187 -15.92 -12.79 -29.05
N TYR A 188 -15.22 -12.02 -29.88
CA TYR A 188 -14.86 -10.65 -29.55
C TYR A 188 -16.11 -9.82 -29.24
N ARG A 189 -17.17 -9.92 -30.06
CA ARG A 189 -18.43 -9.21 -29.85
C ARG A 189 -19.13 -9.70 -28.59
N THR A 190 -19.19 -11.01 -28.35
CA THR A 190 -19.76 -11.58 -27.11
C THR A 190 -19.10 -11.02 -25.86
N LEU A 191 -17.76 -10.94 -25.84
CA LEU A 191 -17.03 -10.38 -24.69
C LEU A 191 -17.26 -8.87 -24.55
N LYS A 192 -17.28 -8.13 -25.67
CA LYS A 192 -17.49 -6.69 -25.69
C LYS A 192 -18.91 -6.31 -25.25
N ASP A 193 -19.93 -7.02 -25.73
CA ASP A 193 -21.34 -6.81 -25.39
C ASP A 193 -21.64 -7.14 -23.92
N ALA A 194 -20.81 -7.98 -23.29
CA ALA A 194 -20.91 -8.30 -21.88
C ALA A 194 -20.25 -7.26 -20.95
N LEU A 195 -19.54 -6.28 -21.49
CA LEU A 195 -19.04 -5.11 -20.74
C LEU A 195 -20.17 -4.10 -20.54
N SER A 196 -20.17 -3.42 -19.40
CA SER A 196 -21.20 -2.43 -19.06
C SER A 196 -20.67 -1.01 -19.26
N GLY A 197 -21.38 -0.18 -20.02
CA GLY A 197 -20.98 1.22 -20.26
C GLY A 197 -19.58 1.32 -20.86
N ASP A 198 -18.73 2.15 -20.25
CA ASP A 198 -17.35 2.41 -20.71
C ASP A 198 -16.31 1.44 -20.12
N GLN A 199 -16.74 0.33 -19.51
CA GLN A 199 -15.81 -0.69 -19.01
C GLN A 199 -15.02 -1.29 -20.17
N VAL A 200 -13.71 -1.47 -19.95
CA VAL A 200 -12.79 -2.10 -20.91
C VAL A 200 -12.11 -3.35 -20.33
N LEU A 201 -12.59 -3.83 -19.18
CA LEU A 201 -12.01 -4.92 -18.43
C LEU A 201 -13.09 -5.89 -17.97
N MET A 202 -12.76 -7.18 -18.04
CA MET A 202 -13.61 -8.26 -17.57
C MET A 202 -12.80 -9.21 -16.69
N ASP A 203 -13.39 -9.67 -15.59
CA ASP A 203 -12.75 -10.68 -14.74
C ASP A 203 -12.67 -12.04 -15.44
N TRP A 204 -11.58 -12.77 -15.22
CA TRP A 204 -11.33 -14.09 -15.81
C TRP A 204 -12.50 -15.06 -15.65
N ASN A 205 -13.05 -15.17 -14.44
CA ASN A 205 -14.13 -16.10 -14.15
C ASN A 205 -15.41 -15.77 -14.93
N LYS A 206 -15.68 -14.48 -15.19
CA LYS A 206 -16.81 -14.05 -16.02
C LYS A 206 -16.58 -14.44 -17.48
N ALA A 207 -15.35 -14.34 -17.98
CA ALA A 207 -15.00 -14.81 -19.32
C ALA A 207 -15.15 -16.34 -19.46
N GLN A 208 -14.73 -17.11 -18.44
CA GLN A 208 -14.94 -18.56 -18.38
C GLN A 208 -16.43 -18.93 -18.47
N GLU A 209 -17.26 -18.25 -17.67
CA GLU A 209 -18.71 -18.48 -17.66
C GLU A 209 -19.35 -18.14 -19.01
N LEU A 210 -19.01 -16.98 -19.59
CA LEU A 210 -19.57 -16.52 -20.86
C LEU A 210 -19.22 -17.41 -22.04
N LEU A 211 -17.99 -17.92 -22.10
CA LEU A 211 -17.52 -18.75 -23.21
C LEU A 211 -17.72 -20.25 -22.98
N GLY A 212 -18.08 -20.66 -21.75
CA GLY A 212 -18.24 -22.07 -21.39
C GLY A 212 -16.93 -22.87 -21.44
N ILE A 213 -15.79 -22.19 -21.28
CA ILE A 213 -14.45 -22.80 -21.33
C ILE A 213 -13.89 -22.89 -19.90
N SER A 214 -13.71 -24.11 -19.40
CA SER A 214 -13.21 -24.37 -18.05
C SER A 214 -11.69 -24.49 -17.96
N SER A 215 -11.04 -24.86 -19.07
CA SER A 215 -9.59 -24.97 -19.17
C SER A 215 -8.96 -23.58 -19.28
N ASP A 216 -8.06 -23.25 -18.36
CA ASP A 216 -7.39 -21.94 -18.36
C ASP A 216 -6.53 -21.74 -19.62
N GLU A 217 -5.83 -22.78 -20.06
CA GLU A 217 -4.99 -22.74 -21.27
C GLU A 217 -5.83 -22.54 -22.54
N ASP A 218 -6.95 -23.26 -22.65
CA ASP A 218 -7.84 -23.11 -23.81
C ASP A 218 -8.52 -21.75 -23.81
N LEU A 219 -8.94 -21.25 -22.64
CA LEU A 219 -9.56 -19.94 -22.52
C LEU A 219 -8.56 -18.84 -22.89
N GLU A 220 -7.32 -18.90 -22.38
CA GLU A 220 -6.26 -17.93 -22.71
C GLU A 220 -6.03 -17.85 -24.21
N ARG A 221 -5.85 -19.01 -24.86
CA ARG A 221 -5.71 -19.09 -26.31
C ARG A 221 -6.91 -18.48 -27.03
N VAL A 222 -8.14 -18.83 -26.65
CA VAL A 222 -9.36 -18.31 -27.28
C VAL A 222 -9.49 -16.79 -27.12
N ILE A 223 -9.18 -16.24 -25.94
CA ILE A 223 -9.17 -14.79 -25.70
C ILE A 223 -8.19 -14.11 -26.65
N VAL A 224 -6.96 -14.61 -26.67
CA VAL A 224 -5.84 -14.07 -27.44
C VAL A 224 -6.11 -14.10 -28.95
N ASP A 225 -6.60 -15.22 -29.47
CA ASP A 225 -6.90 -15.42 -30.89
C ASP A 225 -8.06 -14.53 -31.36
N ASN A 226 -8.86 -14.02 -30.42
CA ASN A 226 -10.02 -13.17 -30.70
C ASN A 226 -9.76 -11.69 -30.34
N GLY A 227 -8.51 -11.24 -30.28
CA GLY A 227 -8.17 -9.82 -30.17
C GLY A 227 -8.31 -9.22 -28.77
N TRP A 228 -8.37 -10.07 -27.75
CA TRP A 228 -8.29 -9.70 -26.35
C TRP A 228 -6.93 -10.11 -25.77
N GLU A 229 -6.59 -9.56 -24.62
CA GLU A 229 -5.35 -9.85 -23.90
C GLU A 229 -5.65 -10.17 -22.45
N VAL A 230 -4.83 -11.05 -21.88
CA VAL A 230 -4.85 -11.37 -20.46
C VAL A 230 -3.93 -10.41 -19.73
N VAL A 231 -4.43 -9.83 -18.64
CA VAL A 231 -3.66 -8.95 -17.77
C VAL A 231 -3.79 -9.42 -16.33
N HIS A 232 -2.74 -9.21 -15.56
CA HIS A 232 -2.61 -9.65 -14.17
C HIS A 232 -2.72 -8.46 -13.23
N THR A 233 -3.40 -8.67 -12.11
CA THR A 233 -3.54 -7.67 -11.05
C THR A 233 -3.91 -8.33 -9.73
N PHE A 234 -4.38 -7.56 -8.76
CA PHE A 234 -4.81 -8.05 -7.46
C PHE A 234 -6.31 -7.89 -7.27
N LYS A 235 -6.89 -8.83 -6.52
CA LYS A 235 -8.28 -8.80 -6.12
C LYS A 235 -8.50 -7.64 -5.15
N PRO A 236 -9.48 -6.76 -5.42
CA PRO A 236 -9.85 -5.74 -4.45
C PRO A 236 -10.49 -6.36 -3.21
N LEU A 237 -10.29 -5.74 -2.04
CA LEU A 237 -10.98 -6.15 -0.83
C LEU A 237 -12.40 -5.59 -0.86
N LEU A 238 -13.40 -6.49 -0.88
CA LEU A 238 -14.82 -6.14 -1.06
C LEU A 238 -15.10 -5.24 -2.27
N GLY A 239 -14.37 -5.43 -3.37
CA GLY A 239 -14.55 -4.59 -4.56
C GLY A 239 -13.92 -3.19 -4.46
N MET A 240 -13.23 -2.87 -3.36
CA MET A 240 -12.56 -1.59 -3.14
C MET A 240 -11.03 -1.68 -3.29
N GLU A 241 -10.45 -0.63 -3.86
CA GLU A 241 -9.00 -0.50 -4.12
C GLU A 241 -8.24 0.27 -3.02
N TYR A 242 -8.85 0.51 -1.86
CA TYR A 242 -8.25 1.33 -0.80
C TYR A 242 -7.15 0.61 -0.02
N SER A 243 -7.23 -0.71 0.11
CA SER A 243 -6.27 -1.50 0.88
C SER A 243 -4.95 -1.74 0.15
N LYS A 244 -4.95 -1.78 -1.18
CA LYS A 244 -3.79 -2.10 -2.05
C LYS A 244 -3.01 -3.36 -1.64
N ALA A 245 -3.66 -4.34 -1.01
CA ALA A 245 -3.01 -5.59 -0.64
C ALA A 245 -2.57 -6.37 -1.89
N VAL A 246 -1.35 -6.91 -1.89
CA VAL A 246 -0.77 -7.66 -3.03
C VAL A 246 -0.80 -9.17 -2.82
N VAL A 247 -1.81 -9.66 -2.11
CA VAL A 247 -1.83 -11.03 -1.54
C VAL A 247 -2.74 -12.01 -2.28
N ASP A 248 -3.65 -11.50 -3.12
CA ASP A 248 -4.62 -12.30 -3.87
C ASP A 248 -4.57 -11.92 -5.37
N PRO A 249 -3.61 -12.47 -6.11
CA PRO A 249 -3.43 -12.14 -7.52
C PRO A 249 -4.49 -12.80 -8.40
N ILE A 250 -5.00 -12.04 -9.36
CA ILE A 250 -6.08 -12.45 -10.29
C ILE A 250 -5.71 -12.14 -11.74
N ARG A 251 -6.47 -12.72 -12.67
CA ARG A 251 -6.46 -12.39 -14.09
C ARG A 251 -7.70 -11.57 -14.45
N GLN A 252 -7.51 -10.62 -15.35
CA GLN A 252 -8.57 -9.92 -16.06
C GLN A 252 -8.26 -10.00 -17.56
N ILE A 253 -9.25 -9.68 -18.38
CA ILE A 253 -9.11 -9.64 -19.83
C ILE A 253 -9.54 -8.27 -20.33
N THR A 254 -8.91 -7.80 -21.40
CA THR A 254 -9.21 -6.50 -22.03
C THR A 254 -9.00 -6.56 -23.54
N PRO A 255 -9.72 -5.76 -24.36
CA PRO A 255 -9.42 -5.68 -25.78
C PRO A 255 -7.98 -5.23 -26.00
N ARG A 256 -7.26 -5.87 -26.93
CA ARG A 256 -5.86 -5.53 -27.24
C ARG A 256 -5.67 -4.04 -27.51
N LYS A 257 -6.61 -3.45 -28.26
CA LYS A 257 -6.62 -2.03 -28.64
C LYS A 257 -6.81 -1.05 -27.47
N ALA A 258 -7.22 -1.53 -26.30
CA ALA A 258 -7.35 -0.71 -25.11
C ALA A 258 -6.04 -0.66 -24.30
N LEU A 259 -5.05 -1.50 -24.61
CA LEU A 259 -3.79 -1.55 -23.86
C LEU A 259 -2.88 -0.36 -24.19
N HIS A 260 -2.32 0.23 -23.14
CA HIS A 260 -1.27 1.24 -23.23
C HIS A 260 -0.15 0.91 -22.24
N GLY A 261 1.02 0.55 -22.74
CA GLY A 261 2.20 0.23 -21.94
C GLY A 261 2.86 1.49 -21.40
N PHE A 262 3.09 1.56 -20.09
CA PHE A 262 3.76 2.70 -19.44
C PHE A 262 5.19 2.86 -19.95
N LYS A 263 5.91 1.74 -20.08
CA LYS A 263 7.25 1.71 -20.65
C LYS A 263 7.24 2.18 -22.10
N ASP A 264 6.33 1.67 -22.92
CA ASP A 264 6.24 1.98 -24.35
C ASP A 264 5.96 3.46 -24.61
N ASP A 265 5.10 4.08 -23.81
CA ASP A 265 4.73 5.49 -23.96
C ASP A 265 5.86 6.45 -23.51
N PHE A 266 6.70 6.06 -22.54
CA PHE A 266 7.54 7.01 -21.81
C PHE A 266 9.02 6.63 -21.64
N GLU A 267 9.46 5.38 -21.87
CA GLU A 267 10.87 4.98 -21.69
C GLU A 267 11.81 5.72 -22.63
N ALA A 268 11.36 6.04 -23.85
CA ALA A 268 12.17 6.70 -24.87
C ALA A 268 12.52 8.17 -24.56
N ARG A 269 11.92 8.76 -23.52
CA ARG A 269 12.15 10.15 -23.10
C ARG A 269 13.61 10.37 -22.71
N LYS A 270 14.19 11.50 -23.13
CA LYS A 270 15.63 11.82 -22.99
C LYS A 270 15.91 12.97 -22.05
N GLU A 271 14.86 13.68 -21.64
CA GLU A 271 14.89 14.73 -20.65
C GLU A 271 15.45 14.18 -19.33
N GLU A 272 16.21 15.01 -18.61
CA GLU A 272 16.88 14.57 -17.37
C GLU A 272 15.87 14.20 -16.29
N VAL A 273 14.74 14.90 -16.20
CA VAL A 273 13.65 14.59 -15.27
C VAL A 273 12.38 14.28 -16.05
N VAL A 274 11.77 13.13 -15.75
CA VAL A 274 10.40 12.79 -16.15
C VAL A 274 9.50 12.90 -14.92
N LEU A 275 8.52 13.80 -15.00
CA LEU A 275 7.55 14.08 -13.95
C LEU A 275 6.20 13.46 -14.29
N LEU A 276 5.61 12.69 -13.37
CA LEU A 276 4.20 12.34 -13.41
C LEU A 276 3.36 13.37 -12.64
N ALA A 277 2.57 14.16 -13.37
CA ALA A 277 1.79 15.24 -12.78
C ALA A 277 0.51 14.75 -12.08
N GLY A 278 0.19 15.40 -10.96
CA GLY A 278 -1.06 15.19 -10.23
C GLY A 278 -1.18 13.86 -9.48
N GLU A 279 -2.39 13.58 -9.02
CA GLU A 279 -2.69 12.37 -8.23
C GLU A 279 -3.06 11.18 -9.14
N VAL A 280 -2.34 10.06 -9.03
CA VAL A 280 -2.61 8.82 -9.75
C VAL A 280 -2.81 7.57 -8.86
N HIS A 281 -2.97 7.71 -7.55
CA HIS A 281 -3.15 6.57 -6.63
C HIS A 281 -4.62 6.22 -6.39
N TYR A 282 -5.50 7.22 -6.27
CA TYR A 282 -6.92 6.98 -6.02
C TYR A 282 -7.57 6.14 -7.14
N GLY A 283 -8.38 5.15 -6.76
CA GLY A 283 -9.15 4.30 -7.68
C GLY A 283 -8.34 3.30 -8.54
N ARG A 284 -7.01 3.28 -8.46
CA ARG A 284 -6.17 2.41 -9.32
C ARG A 284 -5.74 1.11 -8.64
N LYS A 285 -5.28 0.13 -9.41
CA LYS A 285 -4.74 -1.13 -8.87
C LYS A 285 -3.40 -0.90 -8.14
N PRO A 286 -2.94 -1.83 -7.27
CA PRO A 286 -1.57 -1.81 -6.77
C PRO A 286 -0.56 -1.72 -7.93
N GLY A 287 0.44 -0.84 -7.81
CA GLY A 287 1.36 -0.50 -8.89
C GLY A 287 0.87 0.64 -9.80
N SER A 288 -0.34 1.17 -9.57
CA SER A 288 -1.03 2.15 -10.43
C SER A 288 -1.19 1.70 -11.88
N MET A 289 -1.11 0.39 -12.15
CA MET A 289 -1.27 -0.23 -13.46
C MET A 289 -1.59 -1.72 -13.32
N ARG A 290 -1.78 -2.41 -14.44
CA ARG A 290 -1.84 -3.88 -14.51
C ARG A 290 -0.54 -4.42 -15.11
N PHE A 291 -0.33 -5.73 -15.00
CA PHE A 291 0.85 -6.39 -15.53
C PHE A 291 0.45 -7.26 -16.70
N THR A 292 1.21 -7.20 -17.78
CA THR A 292 0.97 -8.06 -18.95
C THR A 292 1.45 -9.49 -18.74
N THR A 293 2.33 -9.73 -17.77
CA THR A 293 2.81 -11.07 -17.45
C THR A 293 2.68 -11.40 -15.96
N ARG A 294 2.56 -12.69 -15.65
CA ARG A 294 2.61 -13.17 -14.27
C ARG A 294 3.95 -12.87 -13.60
N ALA A 295 5.05 -12.96 -14.34
CA ALA A 295 6.39 -12.72 -13.83
C ALA A 295 6.58 -11.26 -13.37
N ALA A 296 6.08 -10.29 -14.14
CA ALA A 296 6.16 -8.87 -13.76
C ALA A 296 5.30 -8.55 -12.52
N LEU A 297 4.09 -9.13 -12.43
CA LEU A 297 3.27 -9.05 -11.22
C LEU A 297 4.01 -9.64 -10.01
N ASP A 298 4.62 -10.80 -10.16
CA ASP A 298 5.36 -11.50 -9.10
C ASP A 298 6.60 -10.73 -8.62
N GLU A 299 7.27 -10.04 -9.54
CA GLU A 299 8.35 -9.12 -9.20
C GLU A 299 7.85 -7.91 -8.39
N PHE A 300 6.72 -7.33 -8.78
CA PHE A 300 6.09 -6.25 -8.02
C PHE A 300 5.65 -6.70 -6.62
N VAL A 301 5.16 -7.95 -6.47
CA VAL A 301 4.91 -8.55 -5.16
C VAL A 301 6.19 -8.57 -4.31
N GLY A 302 7.32 -8.99 -4.89
CA GLY A 302 8.63 -8.96 -4.22
C GLY A 302 9.02 -7.55 -3.75
N LEU A 303 8.82 -6.54 -4.59
CA LEU A 303 9.07 -5.13 -4.28
C LEU A 303 8.24 -4.66 -3.07
N VAL A 304 6.93 -4.90 -3.08
CA VAL A 304 6.01 -4.43 -2.03
C VAL A 304 6.22 -5.16 -0.70
N LEU A 305 6.50 -6.47 -0.75
CA LEU A 305 6.63 -7.30 0.44
C LEU A 305 8.02 -7.21 1.07
N ASP A 306 9.09 -7.07 0.27
CA ASP A 306 10.47 -7.14 0.76
C ASP A 306 11.34 -5.94 0.40
N GLY A 307 11.10 -5.27 -0.73
CA GLY A 307 11.89 -4.13 -1.19
C GLY A 307 11.71 -2.88 -0.33
N VAL A 308 10.47 -2.54 0.02
CA VAL A 308 10.15 -1.35 0.84
C VAL A 308 9.98 -1.75 2.31
N ARG A 309 11.09 -1.72 3.06
CA ARG A 309 11.14 -2.07 4.49
C ARG A 309 11.05 -0.84 5.39
N ARG A 310 10.48 -1.05 6.57
CA ARG A 310 10.52 -0.10 7.70
C ARG A 310 11.92 -0.16 8.34
N ILE A 311 12.27 0.84 9.14
CA ILE A 311 13.52 0.80 9.92
C ILE A 311 13.50 -0.34 10.96
N ASP A 312 14.68 -0.89 11.25
CA ASP A 312 14.81 -2.07 12.11
C ASP A 312 14.29 -1.83 13.54
N ALA A 313 14.45 -0.61 14.05
CA ALA A 313 13.95 -0.19 15.36
C ALA A 313 12.43 -0.36 15.49
N VAL A 314 11.66 -0.14 14.41
CA VAL A 314 10.20 -0.35 14.41
C VAL A 314 9.87 -1.83 14.57
N SER A 315 10.60 -2.70 13.87
CA SER A 315 10.45 -4.16 13.99
C SER A 315 10.84 -4.65 15.39
N ALA A 316 11.94 -4.15 15.94
CA ALA A 316 12.41 -4.50 17.27
C ALA A 316 11.38 -4.13 18.36
N LEU A 317 10.79 -2.92 18.29
CA LEU A 317 9.73 -2.52 19.21
C LEU A 317 8.48 -3.39 19.06
N ALA A 318 8.07 -3.69 17.83
CA ALA A 318 6.93 -4.56 17.58
C ALA A 318 7.14 -5.96 18.17
N ASP A 319 8.34 -6.54 18.02
CA ASP A 319 8.66 -7.85 18.60
C ASP A 319 8.59 -7.82 20.14
N ILE A 320 9.05 -6.74 20.78
CA ILE A 320 8.88 -6.54 22.23
C ILE A 320 7.38 -6.51 22.62
N MET A 321 6.55 -5.78 21.87
CA MET A 321 5.11 -5.71 22.12
C MET A 321 4.42 -7.07 21.92
N VAL A 322 4.83 -7.83 20.91
CA VAL A 322 4.33 -9.19 20.64
C VAL A 322 4.63 -10.13 21.82
N GLU A 323 5.85 -10.06 22.36
CA GLU A 323 6.20 -10.84 23.55
C GLU A 323 5.37 -10.46 24.77
N ARG A 324 5.04 -9.17 24.93
CA ARG A 324 4.13 -8.71 25.99
C ARG A 324 2.70 -9.20 25.78
N MET A 325 2.21 -9.25 24.54
CA MET A 325 0.93 -9.90 24.22
C MET A 325 0.93 -11.38 24.58
N TYR A 326 2.01 -12.12 24.28
CA TYR A 326 2.13 -13.51 24.71
C TYR A 326 2.14 -13.66 26.23
N LYS A 327 2.75 -12.73 26.98
CA LYS A 327 2.67 -12.73 28.45
C LYS A 327 1.23 -12.55 28.95
N LEU A 328 0.49 -11.60 28.37
CA LEU A 328 -0.92 -11.36 28.72
C LEU A 328 -1.82 -12.59 28.47
N THR A 329 -1.52 -13.36 27.43
CA THR A 329 -2.24 -14.61 27.12
C THR A 329 -1.60 -15.87 27.69
N LYS A 330 -0.63 -15.73 28.62
CA LYS A 330 0.08 -16.86 29.25
C LYS A 330 0.66 -17.85 28.23
N GLY A 331 1.25 -17.32 27.17
CA GLY A 331 1.89 -18.06 26.07
C GLY A 331 0.94 -18.63 25.01
N ARG A 332 -0.37 -18.40 25.12
CA ARG A 332 -1.34 -18.78 24.08
C ARG A 332 -1.21 -17.88 22.85
N LEU A 333 -1.64 -18.40 21.71
CA LEU A 333 -1.95 -17.59 20.55
C LEU A 333 -2.95 -16.49 20.95
N TRP A 334 -2.85 -15.34 20.30
CA TRP A 334 -3.68 -14.16 20.59
C TRP A 334 -4.20 -13.57 19.28
N MET A 335 -5.24 -12.75 19.39
CA MET A 335 -5.98 -12.22 18.24
C MET A 335 -5.86 -10.70 18.17
N GLY A 336 -6.03 -10.16 16.98
CA GLY A 336 -5.85 -8.73 16.70
C GLY A 336 -6.99 -8.16 15.89
N ALA A 337 -7.29 -6.89 16.12
CA ALA A 337 -8.24 -6.13 15.32
C ALA A 337 -7.69 -4.74 14.99
N HIS A 338 -7.97 -4.24 13.80
CA HIS A 338 -7.84 -2.83 13.45
C HIS A 338 -9.23 -2.19 13.42
N MET A 339 -9.49 -1.30 14.37
CA MET A 339 -10.77 -0.61 14.55
C MET A 339 -10.61 0.85 14.12
N ARG A 340 -11.06 1.19 12.91
CA ARG A 340 -11.05 2.57 12.40
C ARG A 340 -12.33 3.30 12.85
N ARG A 341 -12.17 4.33 13.67
CA ARG A 341 -13.26 5.20 14.16
C ARG A 341 -12.94 6.67 13.88
N GLY A 342 -11.92 7.25 14.53
CA GLY A 342 -11.52 8.66 14.49
C GLY A 342 -12.25 9.56 13.49
N ASP A 343 -11.59 9.88 12.37
CA ASP A 343 -12.16 10.70 11.30
C ASP A 343 -13.31 10.00 10.54
N PHE A 344 -13.33 8.67 10.53
CA PHE A 344 -14.39 7.86 9.91
C PHE A 344 -15.77 8.09 10.55
N VAL A 345 -15.83 8.46 11.83
CA VAL A 345 -17.09 8.88 12.48
C VAL A 345 -17.62 10.16 11.82
N ARG A 346 -16.74 11.13 11.54
CA ARG A 346 -17.12 12.39 10.88
C ARG A 346 -17.60 12.17 9.44
N TYR A 347 -16.91 11.32 8.69
CA TYR A 347 -17.29 11.02 7.30
C TYR A 347 -18.46 10.01 7.19
N ASN A 348 -18.99 9.51 8.31
CA ASN A 348 -20.00 8.45 8.35
C ASN A 348 -19.53 7.19 7.60
N TRP A 349 -18.24 6.87 7.73
CA TRP A 349 -17.56 5.69 7.18
C TRP A 349 -17.28 4.63 8.25
N VAL A 350 -17.59 4.91 9.52
CA VAL A 350 -17.42 3.94 10.60
C VAL A 350 -18.36 2.73 10.41
N MET A 351 -17.86 1.53 10.66
CA MET A 351 -18.62 0.28 10.47
C MET A 351 -19.87 0.19 11.35
N GLU A 352 -19.77 0.69 12.59
CA GLU A 352 -20.88 0.71 13.54
C GLU A 352 -20.95 2.08 14.20
N LYS A 353 -22.17 2.60 14.33
CA LYS A 353 -22.41 3.95 14.86
C LYS A 353 -21.94 4.07 16.30
N THR A 354 -22.30 3.10 17.13
CA THR A 354 -21.90 3.10 18.55
C THR A 354 -20.59 2.36 18.78
N PRO A 355 -19.79 2.75 19.79
CA PRO A 355 -18.60 2.01 20.20
C PRO A 355 -18.89 0.57 20.62
N GLU A 356 -19.99 0.35 21.33
CA GLU A 356 -20.39 -0.95 21.88
C GLU A 356 -20.75 -1.94 20.77
N GLU A 357 -21.48 -1.49 19.75
CA GLU A 357 -21.78 -2.28 18.56
C GLU A 357 -20.50 -2.62 17.79
N HIS A 358 -19.57 -1.66 17.63
CA HIS A 358 -18.29 -1.91 16.96
C HIS A 358 -17.47 -2.96 17.72
N MET A 359 -17.41 -2.88 19.05
CA MET A 359 -16.73 -3.88 19.86
C MET A 359 -17.41 -5.26 19.74
N THR A 360 -18.74 -5.30 19.71
CA THR A 360 -19.51 -6.54 19.50
C THR A 360 -19.18 -7.17 18.15
N ARG A 361 -19.14 -6.36 17.09
CA ARG A 361 -18.72 -6.76 15.74
C ARG A 361 -17.33 -7.40 15.79
N VAL A 362 -16.33 -6.69 16.30
CA VAL A 362 -14.96 -7.18 16.44
C VAL A 362 -14.93 -8.55 17.12
N LYS A 363 -15.55 -8.68 18.30
CA LYS A 363 -15.58 -9.94 19.05
C LYS A 363 -16.27 -11.07 18.29
N GLY A 364 -17.27 -10.74 17.46
CA GLY A 364 -17.91 -11.66 16.52
C GLY A 364 -16.94 -12.26 15.49
N HIS A 365 -16.14 -11.42 14.83
CA HIS A 365 -15.10 -11.89 13.89
C HIS A 365 -14.01 -12.68 14.61
N LEU A 366 -13.55 -12.23 15.79
CA LEU A 366 -12.57 -12.97 16.58
C LEU A 366 -13.08 -14.35 17.01
N LYS A 367 -14.39 -14.50 17.26
CA LYS A 367 -15.02 -15.81 17.53
C LYS A 367 -14.89 -16.75 16.32
N LYS A 368 -15.23 -16.28 15.12
CA LYS A 368 -15.06 -17.07 13.87
C LYS A 368 -13.60 -17.49 13.68
N GLY A 369 -12.66 -16.59 13.95
CA GLY A 369 -11.24 -16.89 13.95
C GLY A 369 -10.85 -18.02 14.90
N ARG A 370 -11.39 -18.05 16.13
CA ARG A 370 -11.10 -19.10 17.12
C ARG A 370 -11.61 -20.45 16.64
N GLU A 371 -12.79 -20.46 16.02
CA GLU A 371 -13.42 -21.65 15.45
C GLU A 371 -12.56 -22.23 14.31
N PHE A 372 -12.07 -21.37 13.41
CA PHE A 372 -11.16 -21.76 12.33
C PHE A 372 -9.84 -22.34 12.88
N ILE A 373 -9.17 -21.64 13.80
CA ILE A 373 -7.93 -22.14 14.41
C ILE A 373 -8.16 -23.48 15.13
N SER A 374 -9.31 -23.66 15.77
CA SER A 374 -9.68 -24.93 16.38
C SER A 374 -9.90 -26.04 15.35
N ALA A 375 -10.44 -25.73 14.17
CA ALA A 375 -10.62 -26.68 13.07
C ALA A 375 -9.26 -27.14 12.50
N VAL A 376 -8.35 -26.21 12.24
CA VAL A 376 -6.97 -26.50 11.79
C VAL A 376 -6.27 -27.42 12.78
N ARG A 377 -6.30 -27.09 14.08
CA ARG A 377 -5.63 -27.90 15.12
C ARG A 377 -6.20 -29.30 15.29
N ARG A 378 -7.47 -29.52 14.93
CA ARG A 378 -8.12 -30.84 14.91
C ARG A 378 -7.91 -31.60 13.61
N GLY A 379 -7.13 -31.06 12.67
CA GLY A 379 -6.90 -31.66 11.36
C GLY A 379 -8.10 -31.62 10.43
N LYS A 380 -9.12 -30.79 10.71
CA LYS A 380 -10.28 -30.60 9.81
C LYS A 380 -9.97 -29.66 8.65
N GLU A 381 -8.96 -28.82 8.81
CA GLU A 381 -8.50 -27.85 7.83
C GLU A 381 -6.98 -27.96 7.71
N THR A 382 -6.47 -27.86 6.48
CA THR A 382 -5.04 -27.78 6.21
C THR A 382 -4.63 -26.32 6.08
N LEU A 383 -3.44 -25.98 6.57
CA LEU A 383 -2.89 -24.64 6.38
C LEU A 383 -2.49 -24.43 4.92
N ARG A 384 -2.77 -23.23 4.43
CA ARG A 384 -2.44 -22.78 3.08
C ARG A 384 -1.69 -21.47 3.16
N THR A 385 -1.03 -21.07 2.08
CA THR A 385 -0.37 -19.76 1.95
C THR A 385 -1.10 -18.92 0.93
N CYS A 386 -0.93 -17.60 1.00
CA CYS A 386 -1.25 -16.72 -0.13
C CYS A 386 -0.43 -17.13 -1.36
N ASN A 387 -0.90 -16.76 -2.56
CA ASN A 387 -0.19 -17.02 -3.80
C ASN A 387 0.93 -16.00 -4.03
N VAL A 388 1.92 -16.00 -3.12
CA VAL A 388 3.11 -15.15 -3.13
C VAL A 388 4.32 -16.02 -3.49
N PRO A 389 5.06 -15.72 -4.58
CA PRO A 389 6.12 -16.59 -5.12
C PRO A 389 7.18 -16.99 -4.11
N ALA A 390 7.69 -16.03 -3.33
CA ALA A 390 8.78 -16.27 -2.36
C ALA A 390 8.40 -17.23 -1.22
N LEU A 391 7.10 -17.49 -1.01
CA LEU A 391 6.57 -18.21 0.15
C LEU A 391 5.56 -19.29 -0.23
N GLN A 392 5.41 -19.59 -1.52
CA GLN A 392 4.57 -20.70 -1.97
C GLN A 392 4.96 -21.96 -1.18
N ASN A 393 3.96 -22.57 -0.54
CA ASN A 393 4.08 -23.81 0.22
C ASN A 393 4.92 -23.73 1.52
N ARG A 394 5.10 -22.54 2.10
CA ARG A 394 5.73 -22.37 3.43
C ARG A 394 4.76 -21.79 4.46
N PRO A 395 3.72 -22.53 4.88
CA PRO A 395 2.78 -22.04 5.87
C PRO A 395 3.45 -21.83 7.24
N ASP A 396 2.98 -20.82 7.98
CA ASP A 396 3.39 -20.60 9.37
C ASP A 396 2.85 -21.74 10.27
N VAL A 397 3.68 -22.76 10.47
CA VAL A 397 3.34 -23.93 11.31
C VAL A 397 3.49 -23.64 12.80
N ASP A 398 4.02 -22.48 13.21
CA ASP A 398 4.18 -22.14 14.62
C ASP A 398 2.83 -21.96 15.32
N ILE A 399 1.77 -21.67 14.55
CA ILE A 399 0.39 -21.65 15.07
C ILE A 399 -0.05 -23.01 15.65
N LEU A 400 0.59 -24.11 15.24
CA LEU A 400 0.31 -25.45 15.77
C LEU A 400 1.06 -25.71 17.08
N LYS A 401 2.22 -25.06 17.27
CA LYS A 401 3.11 -25.26 18.43
C LYS A 401 2.59 -24.60 19.71
N LYS A 402 1.91 -23.45 19.59
CA LYS A 402 1.33 -22.73 20.75
C LYS A 402 -0.10 -23.18 21.05
N LYS A 403 -0.59 -22.94 22.27
CA LYS A 403 -1.99 -23.24 22.65
C LYS A 403 -2.96 -22.27 21.96
N ALA A 404 -4.15 -22.73 21.60
CA ALA A 404 -5.18 -21.92 20.94
C ALA A 404 -5.68 -20.76 21.84
N PRO A 405 -6.17 -19.65 21.26
CA PRO A 405 -6.76 -18.56 22.03
C PRO A 405 -8.07 -18.98 22.72
N LEU A 406 -8.31 -18.50 23.93
CA LEU A 406 -9.56 -18.69 24.67
C LEU A 406 -10.52 -17.52 24.44
N ALA A 407 -11.81 -17.75 24.71
CA ALA A 407 -12.85 -16.73 24.50
C ALA A 407 -12.68 -15.48 25.40
N GLY A 408 -12.10 -15.63 26.59
CA GLY A 408 -11.80 -14.55 27.53
C GLY A 408 -10.35 -14.06 27.49
N ASP A 409 -9.56 -14.49 26.52
CA ASP A 409 -8.20 -13.97 26.38
C ASP A 409 -8.22 -12.50 25.95
N ARG A 410 -7.22 -11.75 26.42
CA ARG A 410 -6.93 -10.40 25.94
C ARG A 410 -6.60 -10.44 24.44
N PHE A 411 -7.04 -9.42 23.71
CA PHE A 411 -6.77 -9.27 22.27
C PHE A 411 -6.27 -7.86 21.97
N TYR A 412 -5.39 -7.77 20.97
CA TYR A 412 -4.80 -6.49 20.59
C TYR A 412 -5.75 -5.70 19.69
N VAL A 413 -5.88 -4.40 19.92
CA VAL A 413 -6.65 -3.48 19.07
C VAL A 413 -5.76 -2.31 18.66
N ALA A 414 -5.64 -2.07 17.37
CA ALA A 414 -5.14 -0.81 16.83
C ALA A 414 -6.33 0.09 16.48
N THR A 415 -6.35 1.32 16.99
CA THR A 415 -7.46 2.25 16.75
C THR A 415 -7.01 3.71 16.79
N ASP A 416 -7.70 4.53 16.01
CA ASP A 416 -7.60 5.99 16.02
C ASP A 416 -8.67 6.64 16.93
N GLU A 417 -9.41 5.86 17.72
CA GLU A 417 -10.27 6.38 18.81
C GLU A 417 -9.42 7.00 19.92
N ARG A 418 -9.83 8.16 20.43
CA ARG A 418 -9.10 8.91 21.46
C ARG A 418 -9.95 9.29 22.67
N ASN A 419 -11.25 9.05 22.61
CA ASN A 419 -12.13 9.26 23.76
C ASN A 419 -11.81 8.23 24.87
N THR A 420 -11.29 8.71 26.00
CA THR A 420 -10.84 7.87 27.12
C THR A 420 -11.96 7.01 27.69
N THR A 421 -13.20 7.53 27.77
CA THR A 421 -14.37 6.76 28.25
C THR A 421 -14.67 5.58 27.33
N ILE A 422 -14.58 5.79 26.02
CA ILE A 422 -14.77 4.72 25.03
C ILE A 422 -13.65 3.68 25.16
N LEU A 423 -12.39 4.12 25.24
CA LEU A 423 -11.23 3.24 25.38
C LEU A 423 -11.30 2.41 26.68
N GLU A 424 -11.74 3.00 27.79
CA GLU A 424 -12.01 2.28 29.04
C GLU A 424 -13.09 1.21 28.89
N GLY A 425 -14.15 1.50 28.12
CA GLY A 425 -15.17 0.51 27.74
C GLY A 425 -14.54 -0.67 27.00
N PHE A 426 -13.68 -0.40 26.03
CA PHE A 426 -12.98 -1.43 25.27
C PHE A 426 -12.01 -2.26 26.14
N HIS A 427 -11.31 -1.63 27.08
CA HIS A 427 -10.45 -2.33 28.04
C HIS A 427 -11.24 -3.32 28.91
N LYS A 428 -12.44 -2.94 29.36
CA LYS A 428 -13.34 -3.83 30.13
C LYS A 428 -13.74 -5.06 29.33
N GLU A 429 -13.85 -4.91 28.00
CA GLU A 429 -14.20 -5.99 27.07
C GLU A 429 -13.03 -6.90 26.67
N GLY A 430 -11.81 -6.60 27.12
CA GLY A 430 -10.62 -7.42 26.89
C GLY A 430 -9.61 -6.83 25.89
N ALA A 431 -9.88 -5.65 25.33
CA ALA A 431 -8.97 -4.99 24.40
C ALA A 431 -7.66 -4.56 25.09
N VAL A 432 -6.58 -4.63 24.33
CA VAL A 432 -5.24 -4.16 24.68
C VAL A 432 -4.74 -3.25 23.57
N PHE A 433 -4.32 -2.05 23.91
CA PHE A 433 -3.79 -1.06 22.98
C PHE A 433 -2.26 -1.01 23.06
N MET A 434 -1.64 -0.29 22.13
CA MET A 434 -0.20 -0.03 22.18
C MET A 434 0.24 0.56 23.52
N ASP A 435 -0.51 1.53 24.06
CA ASP A 435 -0.12 2.23 25.29
C ASP A 435 -0.11 1.33 26.53
N ASP A 436 -0.89 0.23 26.54
CA ASP A 436 -0.83 -0.80 27.60
C ASP A 436 0.46 -1.62 27.55
N LEU A 437 1.02 -1.75 26.35
CA LEU A 437 2.20 -2.56 26.10
C LEU A 437 3.48 -1.74 26.21
N LEU A 438 3.44 -0.43 25.96
CA LEU A 438 4.60 0.45 26.05
C LEU A 438 5.01 0.74 27.50
N THR A 439 6.27 0.54 27.82
CA THR A 439 6.90 0.97 29.07
C THR A 439 7.60 2.32 28.91
N ILE A 440 7.96 2.95 30.02
CA ILE A 440 8.79 4.18 30.01
C ILE A 440 10.12 3.94 29.29
N GLY A 441 10.69 2.74 29.38
CA GLY A 441 11.93 2.39 28.70
C GLY A 441 11.78 2.45 27.17
N ASP A 442 10.69 1.89 26.64
CA ASP A 442 10.44 1.91 25.19
C ASP A 442 10.19 3.34 24.70
N ARG A 443 9.44 4.13 25.48
CA ARG A 443 9.15 5.55 25.18
C ARG A 443 10.37 6.46 25.28
N ARG A 444 11.48 6.02 25.89
CA ARG A 444 12.75 6.75 25.96
C ARG A 444 13.83 6.18 25.04
N GLY A 445 13.49 5.15 24.26
CA GLY A 445 14.42 4.52 23.32
C GLY A 445 14.64 5.35 22.04
N GLU A 446 15.24 4.71 21.05
CA GLU A 446 15.63 5.31 19.76
C GLU A 446 14.46 5.93 19.00
N LEU A 447 13.23 5.46 19.24
CA LEU A 447 12.01 5.91 18.57
C LEU A 447 11.15 6.86 19.42
N SER A 448 11.68 7.31 20.56
CA SER A 448 10.92 7.95 21.65
C SER A 448 9.92 9.00 21.18
N TRP A 449 10.40 10.03 20.47
CA TRP A 449 9.56 11.13 20.04
C TRP A 449 8.62 10.75 18.89
N ALA A 450 9.07 9.87 17.98
CA ALA A 450 8.27 9.43 16.85
C ALA A 450 7.05 8.60 17.29
N LEU A 451 7.13 7.90 18.42
CA LEU A 451 6.00 7.17 19.02
C LEU A 451 4.86 8.08 19.51
N MET A 452 5.06 9.40 19.56
CA MET A 452 3.97 10.33 19.85
C MET A 452 3.07 10.57 18.64
N LEU A 453 3.50 10.17 17.44
CA LEU A 453 2.85 10.48 16.17
C LEU A 453 2.13 9.26 15.60
N THR A 454 0.86 9.44 15.23
CA THR A 454 -0.05 8.31 14.93
C THR A 454 0.35 7.53 13.68
N ASP A 455 0.77 8.21 12.60
CA ASP A 455 1.20 7.56 11.37
C ASP A 455 2.47 6.70 11.60
N PHE A 456 3.39 7.14 12.48
CA PHE A 456 4.54 6.33 12.90
C PHE A 456 4.13 5.16 13.79
N ARG A 457 3.25 5.35 14.78
CA ARG A 457 2.67 4.25 15.57
C ARG A 457 2.01 3.20 14.67
N GLY A 458 1.32 3.64 13.62
CA GLY A 458 0.71 2.77 12.61
C GLY A 458 1.70 1.82 11.92
N LEU A 459 3.00 2.14 11.86
CA LEU A 459 4.03 1.21 11.39
C LEU A 459 4.21 0.02 12.34
N VAL A 460 4.32 0.31 13.63
CA VAL A 460 4.52 -0.69 14.70
C VAL A 460 3.26 -1.55 14.82
N GLU A 461 2.07 -0.91 14.82
CA GLU A 461 0.79 -1.61 14.94
C GLU A 461 0.54 -2.60 13.81
N GLN A 462 0.93 -2.27 12.58
CA GLN A 462 0.83 -3.19 11.45
C GLN A 462 1.66 -4.46 11.67
N ILE A 463 2.88 -4.34 12.21
CA ILE A 463 3.72 -5.49 12.52
C ILE A 463 3.12 -6.31 13.66
N VAL A 464 2.69 -5.64 14.74
CA VAL A 464 2.03 -6.32 15.87
C VAL A 464 0.80 -7.10 15.37
N LEU A 465 -0.13 -6.44 14.67
CA LEU A 465 -1.33 -7.09 14.12
C LEU A 465 -1.01 -8.24 13.16
N SER A 466 0.08 -8.13 12.38
CA SER A 466 0.52 -9.24 11.51
C SER A 466 0.93 -10.50 12.30
N ARG A 467 1.26 -10.37 13.58
CA ARG A 467 1.65 -11.46 14.49
C ARG A 467 0.48 -12.09 15.24
N ALA A 468 -0.70 -11.50 15.19
CA ALA A 468 -1.90 -12.13 15.71
C ALA A 468 -2.19 -13.44 14.96
N VAL A 469 -2.69 -14.48 15.65
CA VAL A 469 -3.09 -15.72 14.96
C VAL A 469 -4.27 -15.48 14.04
N PHE A 470 -5.14 -14.55 14.39
CA PHE A 470 -6.27 -14.10 13.59
C PHE A 470 -6.33 -12.57 13.60
N PHE A 471 -6.58 -11.98 12.44
CA PHE A 471 -6.69 -10.53 12.25
C PHE A 471 -8.08 -10.17 11.71
N TYR A 472 -8.71 -9.17 12.33
CA TYR A 472 -9.88 -8.50 11.79
C TYR A 472 -9.55 -7.06 11.39
N GLY A 473 -10.00 -6.58 10.24
CA GLY A 473 -9.75 -5.21 9.80
C GLY A 473 -10.85 -4.66 8.90
N HIS A 474 -10.72 -3.39 8.54
CA HIS A 474 -11.69 -2.69 7.70
C HIS A 474 -11.13 -2.47 6.28
N ALA A 475 -11.88 -2.87 5.26
CA ALA A 475 -11.53 -2.83 3.84
C ALA A 475 -11.28 -1.42 3.29
N MET A 476 -11.90 -0.39 3.88
CA MET A 476 -11.64 1.01 3.52
C MET A 476 -10.34 1.56 4.13
N SER A 477 -9.69 0.81 5.02
CA SER A 477 -8.44 1.23 5.63
C SER A 477 -7.22 0.65 4.93
N SER A 478 -6.34 1.53 4.45
CA SER A 478 -5.03 1.16 3.93
C SER A 478 -4.14 0.45 4.96
N ILE A 479 -4.38 0.62 6.27
CA ILE A 479 -3.70 -0.15 7.34
C ILE A 479 -3.96 -1.65 7.19
N ALA A 480 -5.20 -2.03 6.87
CA ALA A 480 -5.56 -3.44 6.74
C ALA A 480 -4.75 -4.12 5.63
N GLY A 481 -4.55 -3.46 4.49
CA GLY A 481 -3.71 -3.99 3.42
C GLY A 481 -2.24 -4.16 3.81
N GLY A 482 -1.70 -3.21 4.58
CA GLY A 482 -0.35 -3.33 5.14
C GLY A 482 -0.19 -4.53 6.09
N VAL A 483 -1.20 -4.79 6.93
CA VAL A 483 -1.26 -6.00 7.76
C VAL A 483 -1.34 -7.26 6.91
N MET A 484 -2.23 -7.29 5.90
CA MET A 484 -2.38 -8.44 4.99
C MET A 484 -1.06 -8.79 4.29
N ASN A 485 -0.35 -7.78 3.77
CA ASN A 485 0.95 -7.96 3.13
C ASN A 485 1.97 -8.59 4.10
N LEU A 486 2.06 -8.08 5.34
CA LEU A 486 2.97 -8.64 6.36
C LEU A 486 2.58 -10.06 6.80
N ARG A 487 1.29 -10.37 6.86
CA ARG A 487 0.80 -11.73 7.14
C ARG A 487 1.16 -12.69 6.01
N ALA A 488 1.00 -12.27 4.76
CA ALA A 488 1.39 -13.05 3.59
C ALA A 488 2.90 -13.32 3.57
N LEU A 489 3.75 -12.31 3.87
CA LEU A 489 5.20 -12.45 3.99
C LEU A 489 5.65 -13.49 5.04
N ARG A 490 4.75 -13.87 5.95
CA ARG A 490 5.03 -14.86 6.98
C ARG A 490 4.48 -16.24 6.68
N GLY A 491 3.77 -16.40 5.56
CA GLY A 491 3.07 -17.64 5.25
C GLY A 491 1.85 -17.87 6.15
N MET A 492 1.24 -16.82 6.71
CA MET A 492 -0.02 -16.96 7.44
C MET A 492 -1.13 -17.40 6.48
N ASP A 493 -2.02 -18.26 6.95
CA ASP A 493 -3.16 -18.72 6.15
C ASP A 493 -4.11 -17.55 5.85
N PRO A 494 -4.48 -17.29 4.58
CA PRO A 494 -5.31 -16.15 4.22
C PRO A 494 -6.66 -16.14 4.93
N ARG A 495 -7.19 -17.31 5.33
CA ARG A 495 -8.45 -17.45 6.08
C ARG A 495 -8.34 -17.05 7.55
N THR A 496 -7.12 -16.73 8.01
CA THR A 496 -6.88 -16.16 9.34
C THR A 496 -6.91 -14.63 9.35
N ALA A 497 -7.30 -14.01 8.24
CA ALA A 497 -7.63 -12.60 8.18
C ALA A 497 -9.04 -12.41 7.63
N ASP A 498 -9.78 -11.52 8.26
CA ASP A 498 -11.13 -11.14 7.86
C ASP A 498 -11.18 -9.62 7.72
N VAL A 499 -11.48 -9.14 6.52
CA VAL A 499 -11.46 -7.71 6.19
C VAL A 499 -12.77 -7.35 5.52
N ASP A 500 -13.48 -6.38 6.10
CA ASP A 500 -14.84 -6.04 5.70
C ASP A 500 -15.20 -4.54 5.60
#